data_AF-A0A2D4HAI6-F1
#
_entry.id   AF-A0A2D4HAI6-F1
#
_cell.length_a   1.000
_cell.length_b   1.000
_cell.length_c   1.000
_cell.angle_alpha   90.00
_cell.angle_beta   90.00
_cell.angle_gamma   90.00
#
_symmetry.space_group_name_H-M   'P 1'
#
loop_
_entity.id
_entity.type
_entity.pdbx_description
1 polymer ?
#
loop_
_entity_poly.entity_id
_entity_poly.type
_entity_poly.pdbx_seq_one_letter_code
_entity_poly.pdbx_strand_id
1 'polypeptide(L)'
;YSLPKFTMGWAVVFLALLTYCTGIDGQSTWTQPPSSSVSLSETITISCTTQSTSLIGWYQQKGGQGPRFVHCDVCSRGEGIPDRFTATESGSTGSLTITNAEAQDEAHYYCG
;
A
#
# COMPACT_ATOMS: atom_id res chain seq x y z
N TYR A 1 34.06 46.44 -18.24
CA TYR A 1 32.75 46.97 -18.67
C TYR A 1 32.30 46.15 -19.87
N SER A 2 31.10 45.60 -19.78
CA SER A 2 30.26 45.04 -20.85
C SER A 2 30.85 44.03 -21.84
N LEU A 3 30.53 42.76 -21.61
CA LEU A 3 30.13 41.87 -22.70
C LEU A 3 28.76 42.33 -23.23
N PRO A 4 28.54 42.49 -24.55
CA PRO A 4 27.21 42.56 -25.12
C PRO A 4 26.64 41.15 -25.36
N LYS A 5 25.31 41.13 -25.38
CA LYS A 5 24.39 40.04 -25.10
C LYS A 5 23.90 39.33 -26.36
N PHE A 6 23.66 38.02 -26.20
CA PHE A 6 22.54 37.17 -26.67
C PHE A 6 21.97 37.30 -28.09
N THR A 7 21.91 36.16 -28.81
CA THR A 7 20.68 35.66 -29.48
C THR A 7 20.90 34.16 -29.79
N MET A 8 20.33 33.19 -29.06
CA MET A 8 18.93 32.70 -29.02
C MET A 8 18.49 32.06 -30.35
N GLY A 9 18.41 30.72 -30.36
CA GLY A 9 17.84 29.99 -31.49
C GLY A 9 17.74 28.47 -31.35
N TRP A 10 18.58 27.82 -30.53
CA TRP A 10 18.56 26.34 -30.40
C TRP A 10 18.15 25.81 -29.01
N ALA A 11 18.17 26.64 -27.97
CA ALA A 11 17.77 26.21 -26.63
C ALA A 11 16.25 26.06 -26.45
N VAL A 12 15.45 26.67 -27.33
CA VAL A 12 13.98 26.72 -27.19
C VAL A 12 13.28 25.54 -27.88
N VAL A 13 13.97 24.79 -28.76
CA VAL A 13 13.38 23.64 -29.46
C VAL A 13 13.44 22.35 -28.63
N PHE A 14 14.32 22.27 -27.63
CA PHE A 14 14.40 21.11 -26.73
C PHE A 14 13.48 21.18 -25.50
N LEU A 15 12.78 22.31 -25.30
CA LEU A 15 11.89 22.53 -24.15
C LEU A 15 10.41 22.34 -24.50
N ALA A 16 10.10 21.60 -25.57
CA ALA A 16 8.73 21.42 -26.07
C ALA A 16 8.34 19.93 -26.24
N LEU A 17 9.03 19.00 -25.56
CA LEU A 17 8.74 17.56 -25.65
C LEU A 17 8.77 16.84 -24.29
N LEU A 18 8.26 17.47 -23.24
CA LEU A 18 7.76 16.77 -22.05
C LEU A 18 6.30 17.16 -21.85
N THR A 19 5.56 16.97 -22.92
CA THR A 19 4.11 17.12 -23.00
C THR A 19 3.48 16.02 -22.15
N TYR A 20 2.87 16.42 -21.04
CA TYR A 20 1.71 15.78 -20.41
C TYR A 20 1.70 14.24 -20.37
N CYS A 21 2.38 13.66 -19.37
CA CYS A 21 1.85 12.44 -18.75
C CYS A 21 0.83 12.86 -17.69
N THR A 22 -0.34 13.36 -18.09
CA THR A 22 -1.50 13.24 -17.20
C THR A 22 -1.96 11.80 -17.29
N GLY A 23 -1.26 10.93 -16.56
CA GLY A 23 -1.83 9.64 -16.20
C GLY A 23 -3.10 9.94 -15.41
N ILE A 24 -4.26 9.64 -15.99
CA ILE A 24 -5.46 9.44 -15.18
C ILE A 24 -5.25 8.07 -14.55
N ASP A 25 -4.59 8.03 -13.40
CA ASP A 25 -4.61 6.82 -12.57
C ASP A 25 -6.05 6.67 -12.07
N GLY A 26 -6.86 5.94 -12.84
CA GLY A 26 -8.05 5.27 -12.33
C GLY A 26 -7.67 4.09 -11.45
N GLN A 27 -6.66 4.24 -10.58
CA GLN A 27 -6.33 3.23 -9.59
C GLN A 27 -7.42 3.24 -8.53
N SER A 28 -7.95 2.06 -8.20
CA SER A 28 -8.68 1.85 -6.96
C SER A 28 -7.79 2.31 -5.81
N THR A 29 -8.05 3.49 -5.26
CA THR A 29 -7.21 4.07 -4.22
C THR A 29 -7.45 3.32 -2.92
N TRP A 30 -6.51 2.46 -2.56
CA TRP A 30 -6.42 1.82 -1.26
C TRP A 30 -5.69 2.75 -0.29
N THR A 31 -6.28 3.00 0.89
CA THR A 31 -5.72 3.88 1.92
C THR A 31 -5.50 3.06 3.19
N GLN A 32 -4.27 3.01 3.68
CA GLN A 32 -3.88 2.31 4.91
C GLN A 32 -2.93 3.19 5.74
N PRO A 33 -2.79 2.95 7.06
CA PRO A 33 -1.78 3.62 7.87
C PRO A 33 -0.37 3.43 7.28
N PRO A 34 0.49 4.46 7.31
CA PRO A 34 1.85 4.36 6.75
C PRO A 34 2.73 3.39 7.54
N SER A 35 2.47 3.27 8.85
CA SER A 35 3.13 2.35 9.76
C SER A 35 2.27 2.14 11.00
N SER A 36 2.45 1.01 11.68
CA SER A 36 1.85 0.75 12.98
C SER A 36 2.81 -0.10 13.82
N SER A 37 2.75 0.04 15.13
CA SER A 37 3.62 -0.66 16.07
C SER A 37 2.80 -1.21 17.23
N VAL A 38 3.22 -2.36 17.76
CA VAL A 38 2.55 -3.06 18.85
C VAL A 38 3.60 -3.81 19.69
N SER A 39 3.37 -3.95 20.98
CA SER A 39 4.27 -4.73 21.84
C SER A 39 4.00 -6.23 21.65
N LEU A 40 4.97 -7.06 22.05
CA LEU A 40 4.77 -8.51 22.07
C LEU A 40 3.57 -8.87 22.97
N SER A 41 2.81 -9.88 22.54
CA SER A 41 1.58 -10.36 23.19
C SER A 41 0.40 -9.38 23.25
N GLU A 42 0.54 -8.18 22.68
CA GLU A 42 -0.58 -7.25 22.52
C GLU A 42 -1.35 -7.52 21.21
N THR A 43 -2.44 -6.79 21.02
CA THR A 43 -3.28 -6.87 19.82
C THR A 43 -3.14 -5.60 19.01
N ILE A 44 -3.00 -5.76 17.69
CA ILE A 44 -3.03 -4.64 16.74
C ILE A 44 -4.12 -4.86 15.72
N THR A 45 -4.73 -3.75 15.28
CA THR A 45 -5.68 -3.74 14.16
C THR A 45 -5.18 -2.77 13.10
N ILE A 46 -4.97 -3.28 11.90
CA ILE A 46 -4.57 -2.51 10.72
C ILE A 46 -5.83 -2.25 9.91
N SER A 47 -6.12 -0.99 9.60
CA SER A 47 -7.28 -0.61 8.79
C SER A 47 -6.89 -0.37 7.34
N CYS A 48 -7.84 -0.61 6.44
CA CYS A 48 -7.71 -0.26 5.04
C CYS A 48 -9.05 0.20 4.48
N THR A 49 -9.05 1.27 3.70
CA THR A 49 -10.24 1.78 3.01
C THR A 49 -10.00 1.80 1.51
N THR A 50 -11.02 1.39 0.74
CA THR A 50 -11.02 1.41 -0.72
C THR A 50 -12.16 2.27 -1.26
N GLN A 51 -12.05 2.69 -2.52
CA GLN A 51 -13.15 3.29 -3.26
C GLN A 51 -13.96 2.24 -4.04
N SER A 52 -13.53 0.97 -4.02
CA SER A 52 -14.24 -0.15 -4.62
C SER A 52 -15.23 -0.78 -3.64
N THR A 53 -16.16 -1.58 -4.16
CA THR A 53 -17.00 -2.52 -3.39
C THR A 53 -16.48 -3.96 -3.50
N SER A 54 -15.21 -4.12 -3.91
CA SER A 54 -14.54 -5.41 -3.99
C SER A 54 -14.16 -5.91 -2.60
N LEU A 55 -14.14 -7.23 -2.46
CA LEU A 55 -13.63 -7.93 -1.29
C LEU A 55 -12.20 -7.48 -0.95
N ILE A 56 -11.92 -7.29 0.34
CA ILE A 56 -10.62 -6.82 0.81
C ILE A 56 -9.78 -8.01 1.26
N GLY A 57 -8.77 -8.36 0.45
CA GLY A 57 -7.76 -9.34 0.80
C GLY A 57 -6.60 -8.72 1.56
N TRP A 58 -6.04 -9.44 2.54
CA TRP A 58 -4.84 -9.05 3.27
C TRP A 58 -3.64 -9.88 2.88
N TYR A 59 -2.50 -9.21 2.72
CA TYR A 59 -1.24 -9.81 2.30
C TYR A 59 -0.10 -9.40 3.24
N GLN A 60 0.80 -10.33 3.53
CA GLN A 60 1.99 -10.11 4.33
C GLN A 60 3.23 -10.27 3.45
N GLN A 61 4.17 -9.35 3.54
CA GLN A 61 5.46 -9.43 2.87
C GLN A 61 6.60 -9.26 3.86
N LYS A 62 7.39 -10.32 4.03
CA LYS A 62 8.64 -10.29 4.80
C LYS A 62 9.81 -9.93 3.89
N GLY A 63 10.89 -9.39 4.48
CA GLY A 63 12.09 -9.02 3.74
C GLY A 63 12.63 -10.16 2.87
N GLY A 64 12.86 -9.87 1.58
CA GLY A 64 13.37 -10.85 0.62
C GLY A 64 12.35 -11.90 0.14
N GLN A 65 11.09 -11.81 0.56
CA GLN A 65 10.01 -12.72 0.14
C GLN A 65 8.96 -11.98 -0.69
N GLY A 66 8.21 -12.74 -1.50
CA GLY A 66 7.03 -12.22 -2.18
C GLY A 66 5.85 -12.03 -1.21
N PRO A 67 4.82 -11.23 -1.58
CA PRO A 67 3.59 -11.14 -0.81
C PRO A 67 2.92 -12.51 -0.69
N ARG A 68 2.49 -12.87 0.52
CA ARG A 68 1.67 -14.06 0.79
C ARG A 68 0.30 -13.66 1.29
N PHE A 69 -0.73 -14.38 0.85
CA PHE A 69 -2.09 -14.16 1.32
C PHE A 69 -2.21 -14.50 2.82
N VAL A 70 -2.87 -13.64 3.57
CA VAL A 70 -3.11 -13.77 5.01
C VAL A 70 -4.54 -14.21 5.25
N HIS A 71 -5.51 -13.36 4.89
CA HIS A 71 -6.92 -13.60 5.17
C HIS A 71 -7.83 -12.57 4.45
N CYS A 72 -9.12 -12.86 4.40
CA CYS A 72 -10.20 -11.94 3.98
C CYS A 72 -11.45 -12.31 4.81
N ASP A 73 -12.45 -11.42 4.90
CA ASP A 73 -13.63 -11.61 5.77
C ASP A 73 -14.40 -12.93 5.50
N VAL A 74 -14.59 -13.27 4.23
CA VAL A 74 -15.36 -14.46 3.81
C VAL A 74 -14.49 -15.63 3.31
N CYS A 75 -13.16 -15.52 3.43
CA CYS A 75 -12.20 -16.51 2.94
C CYS A 75 -11.65 -17.35 4.08
N SER A 76 -11.13 -18.54 3.77
CA SER A 76 -10.20 -19.21 4.68
C SER A 76 -8.92 -18.40 4.84
N ARG A 77 -8.20 -18.60 5.95
CA ARG A 77 -6.84 -18.08 6.13
C ARG A 77 -5.89 -18.69 5.10
N GLY A 78 -4.83 -17.95 4.76
CA GLY A 78 -3.74 -18.46 3.94
C GLY A 78 -3.00 -19.62 4.61
N GLU A 79 -2.27 -20.38 3.80
CA GLU A 79 -1.49 -21.52 4.29
C GLU A 79 -0.43 -21.08 5.32
N GLY A 80 -0.40 -21.76 6.47
CA GLY A 80 0.54 -21.46 7.54
C GLY A 80 0.31 -20.10 8.23
N ILE A 81 -0.85 -19.48 8.04
CA ILE A 81 -1.27 -18.27 8.76
C ILE A 81 -1.95 -18.69 10.07
N PRO A 82 -1.45 -18.26 11.24
CA PRO A 82 -2.04 -18.64 12.53
C PRO A 82 -3.45 -18.06 12.75
N ASP A 83 -4.25 -18.74 13.59
CA ASP A 83 -5.62 -18.31 13.88
C ASP A 83 -5.75 -16.95 14.58
N ARG A 84 -4.64 -16.45 15.15
CA ARG A 84 -4.56 -15.12 15.76
C ARG A 84 -4.75 -13.97 14.77
N PHE A 85 -4.65 -14.25 13.47
CA PHE A 85 -4.95 -13.33 12.37
C PHE A 85 -6.42 -13.45 11.98
N THR A 86 -7.15 -12.34 12.05
CA THR A 86 -8.58 -12.26 11.70
C THR A 86 -8.81 -11.04 10.81
N ALA A 87 -9.43 -11.23 9.65
CA ALA A 87 -9.83 -10.14 8.77
C ALA A 87 -11.34 -9.91 8.88
N THR A 88 -11.75 -8.65 8.83
CA THR A 88 -13.15 -8.25 8.81
C THR A 88 -13.38 -7.17 7.78
N GLU A 89 -14.61 -7.05 7.27
CA GLU A 89 -14.98 -6.06 6.26
C GLU A 89 -16.31 -5.38 6.61
N SER A 90 -16.39 -4.07 6.35
CA SER A 90 -17.60 -3.26 6.50
C SER A 90 -17.67 -2.21 5.39
N GLY A 91 -18.53 -2.47 4.40
CA GLY A 91 -18.66 -1.62 3.23
C GLY A 91 -17.34 -1.55 2.45
N SER A 92 -16.75 -0.36 2.36
CA SER A 92 -15.47 -0.15 1.68
C SER A 92 -14.27 -0.07 2.63
N THR A 93 -14.44 -0.49 3.89
CA THR A 93 -13.39 -0.50 4.91
C THR A 93 -13.18 -1.92 5.44
N GLY A 94 -11.94 -2.37 5.43
CA GLY A 94 -11.51 -3.64 5.98
C GLY A 94 -10.54 -3.44 7.15
N SER A 95 -10.42 -4.46 7.98
CA SER A 95 -9.42 -4.50 9.04
C SER A 95 -8.79 -5.88 9.18
N LEU A 96 -7.49 -5.91 9.46
CA LEU A 96 -6.75 -7.09 9.87
C LEU A 96 -6.36 -6.93 11.34
N THR A 97 -6.88 -7.81 12.18
CA THR A 97 -6.52 -7.89 13.59
C THR A 97 -5.54 -9.03 13.80
N ILE A 98 -4.46 -8.73 14.51
CA ILE A 98 -3.44 -9.69 14.93
C ILE A 98 -3.45 -9.67 16.45
N THR A 99 -4.01 -10.72 17.06
CA THR A 99 -4.00 -10.91 18.51
C THR A 99 -2.72 -11.59 18.95
N ASN A 100 -2.26 -11.37 20.19
CA ASN A 100 -1.03 -11.98 20.72
C ASN A 100 0.17 -11.84 19.75
N ALA A 101 0.49 -10.60 19.38
CA ALA A 101 1.52 -10.30 18.38
C ALA A 101 2.89 -10.90 18.76
N GLU A 102 3.55 -11.50 17.77
CA GLU A 102 4.86 -12.14 17.93
C GLU A 102 5.94 -11.42 17.12
N ALA A 103 7.22 -11.58 17.50
CA ALA A 103 8.34 -10.95 16.76
C ALA A 103 8.38 -11.36 15.28
N GLN A 104 7.92 -12.58 14.97
CA GLN A 104 7.83 -13.06 13.59
C GLN A 104 6.71 -12.42 12.77
N ASP A 105 5.84 -11.62 13.38
CA ASP A 105 4.75 -10.91 12.69
C ASP A 105 5.22 -9.56 12.10
N GLU A 106 6.46 -9.14 12.38
CA GLU A 106 7.06 -7.96 11.75
C GLU A 106 7.22 -8.17 10.24
N ALA A 107 6.47 -7.38 9.47
CA ALA A 107 6.39 -7.47 8.02
C ALA A 107 5.71 -6.20 7.46
N HIS A 108 5.77 -6.05 6.14
CA HIS A 108 4.85 -5.15 5.45
C HIS A 108 3.50 -5.84 5.26
N TYR A 109 2.42 -5.12 5.57
CA TYR A 109 1.05 -5.58 5.34
C TYR A 109 0.38 -4.70 4.29
N TYR A 110 -0.38 -5.32 3.40
CA TYR A 110 -1.08 -4.66 2.31
C TYR A 110 -2.49 -5.22 2.18
N CYS A 111 -3.44 -4.34 1.87
CA CYS A 111 -4.78 -4.70 1.41
C CYS A 111 -4.89 -4.62 -0.12
N GLY A 112 -5.73 -5.45 -0.73
CA GLY A 112 -5.99 -5.45 -2.17
C GLY A 112 -7.02 -6.46 -2.65
#